data_AF-A0A9E1Y4Y9-F1
#
_entry.id   AF-A0A9E1Y4Y9-F1
#
_cell.length_a   1.000
_cell.length_b   1.000
_cell.length_c   1.000
_cell.angle_alpha   90.00
_cell.angle_beta   90.00
_cell.angle_gamma   90.00
#
_symmetry.space_group_name_H-M   'P 1'
#
loop_
_entity.id
_entity.type
_entity.pdbx_description
1 polymer ?
#
loop_
_entity_poly.entity_id
_entity_poly.type
_entity_poly.pdbx_seq_one_letter_code
_entity_poly.pdbx_strand_id
1 'polypeptide(L)'
;MKNRILLIYFISIFILNAGEVDHFLAWKVYLKDASILVNQYFNREITKTLNQLPDNCSCETASSEILKNFGVVLNSPLEKWIKSNNKIEKFPNKKSENINLFKKSIYWKDSNPAIDKSQMISLKIMLDEIININGIYIGVDKITHFTGSGYLYYKRYLSAIKKGDSHKVSMEKAIDLGIIGEKNILGRYASGVFSFADLEANFQGLLFGIELCSSAQPLIMEKNGRWAISRSFNIKNYVNPYWNESYNPSYYYEGKNLTLFPKSITVLSNLSKYCETYNSALIQNRFKKYQNNSTLSFSVKYLISLVNKNEIPNPKLFDIRKICSEVNLN
;
A
#
# COMPACT_ATOMS: atom_id res chain seq x y z
N MET A 1 12.47 25.92 17.22
CA MET A 1 11.73 26.34 16.00
C MET A 1 12.28 25.77 14.70
N LYS A 2 13.60 25.55 14.53
CA LYS A 2 14.18 24.95 13.31
C LYS A 2 13.71 23.51 12.99
N ASN A 3 13.43 22.67 13.99
CA ASN A 3 12.99 21.27 13.76
C ASN A 3 11.52 21.12 13.30
N ARG A 4 10.67 22.14 13.50
CA ARG A 4 9.27 22.10 13.03
C ARG A 4 9.15 22.48 11.56
N ILE A 5 10.04 23.33 11.06
CA ILE A 5 10.04 23.79 9.66
C ILE A 5 10.46 22.67 8.71
N LEU A 6 11.40 21.80 9.12
CA LEU A 6 11.81 20.64 8.33
C LEU A 6 10.69 19.59 8.19
N LEU A 7 9.89 19.41 9.24
CA LEU A 7 8.73 18.49 9.23
C LEU A 7 7.63 19.00 8.28
N ILE A 8 7.36 20.30 8.29
CA ILE A 8 6.35 20.96 7.44
C ILE A 8 6.75 20.92 5.95
N TYR A 9 8.05 21.05 5.64
CA TYR A 9 8.54 20.93 4.26
C TYR A 9 8.53 19.48 3.74
N PHE A 10 8.69 18.49 4.63
CA PHE A 10 8.50 17.08 4.25
C PHE A 10 7.03 16.80 3.94
N ILE A 11 6.09 17.42 4.65
CA ILE A 11 4.64 17.19 4.51
C ILE A 11 4.07 17.79 3.21
N SER A 12 4.55 18.93 2.73
CA SER A 12 3.96 19.63 1.58
C SER A 12 4.17 18.93 0.23
N ILE A 13 5.19 18.07 0.11
CA ILE A 13 5.50 17.33 -1.13
C ILE A 13 4.61 16.08 -1.29
N PHE A 14 4.00 15.58 -0.21
CA PHE A 14 3.11 14.40 -0.27
C PHE A 14 1.69 14.71 -0.77
N ILE A 15 1.26 15.98 -0.76
CA ILE A 15 -0.16 16.34 -0.90
C ILE A 15 -0.65 16.25 -2.36
N LEU A 16 0.23 16.25 -3.36
CA LEU A 16 -0.20 16.37 -4.76
C LEU A 16 -0.50 15.06 -5.47
N ASN A 17 -0.27 13.89 -4.86
CA ASN A 17 -0.58 12.59 -5.47
C ASN A 17 -0.90 11.54 -4.41
N ALA A 18 -1.98 11.73 -3.65
CA ALA A 18 -2.56 10.63 -2.88
C ALA A 18 -3.19 9.64 -3.89
N GLY A 19 -2.48 8.56 -4.20
CA GLY A 19 -2.98 7.49 -5.07
C GLY A 19 -3.88 6.56 -4.27
N GLU A 20 -5.19 6.86 -4.23
CA GLU A 20 -6.19 5.97 -3.64
C GLU A 20 -6.51 4.83 -4.61
N VAL A 21 -7.00 3.68 -4.13
CA VAL A 21 -7.20 2.52 -5.02
C VAL A 21 -8.63 2.01 -4.89
N ASP A 22 -9.31 1.82 -6.02
CA ASP A 22 -10.63 1.17 -6.04
C ASP A 22 -10.53 -0.27 -6.58
N HIS A 23 -10.26 -1.21 -5.67
CA HIS A 23 -10.17 -2.63 -5.99
C HIS A 23 -11.47 -3.23 -6.55
N PHE A 24 -12.63 -2.62 -6.26
CA PHE A 24 -13.92 -3.12 -6.71
C PHE A 24 -14.10 -2.95 -8.22
N LEU A 25 -13.52 -1.90 -8.81
CA LEU A 25 -13.53 -1.70 -10.26
C LEU A 25 -12.80 -2.84 -11.00
N ALA A 26 -11.79 -3.44 -10.39
CA ALA A 26 -10.98 -4.50 -11.00
C ALA A 26 -11.54 -5.92 -10.78
N TRP A 27 -12.66 -6.09 -10.06
CA TRP A 27 -13.15 -7.41 -9.66
C TRP A 27 -13.41 -8.38 -10.81
N LYS A 28 -13.98 -7.88 -11.92
CA LYS A 28 -14.26 -8.65 -13.14
C LYS A 28 -13.14 -8.55 -14.19
N VAL A 29 -11.99 -7.98 -13.82
CA VAL A 29 -10.85 -7.77 -14.73
C VAL A 29 -9.80 -8.84 -14.50
N TYR A 30 -9.34 -9.47 -15.58
CA TYR A 30 -8.16 -10.31 -15.57
C TYR A 30 -6.92 -9.46 -15.86
N LEU A 31 -5.90 -9.56 -14.99
CA LEU A 31 -4.59 -8.93 -15.19
C LEU A 31 -3.51 -10.01 -15.15
N LYS A 32 -2.61 -9.99 -16.13
CA LYS A 32 -1.42 -10.87 -16.11
C LYS A 32 -0.53 -10.61 -14.90
N ASP A 33 0.08 -11.68 -14.42
CA ASP A 33 1.03 -11.62 -13.31
C ASP A 33 2.28 -10.82 -13.68
N ALA A 34 2.53 -9.74 -12.95
CA ALA A 34 3.64 -8.83 -13.18
C ALA A 34 4.90 -9.17 -12.36
N SER A 35 4.87 -10.23 -11.55
CA SER A 35 5.95 -10.54 -10.58
C SER A 35 7.31 -10.71 -11.24
N ILE A 36 7.37 -11.31 -12.43
CA ILE A 36 8.63 -11.52 -13.15
C ILE A 36 9.28 -10.17 -13.49
N LEU A 37 8.50 -9.24 -14.07
CA LEU A 37 9.00 -7.93 -14.47
C LEU A 37 9.38 -7.09 -13.24
N VAL A 38 8.56 -7.13 -12.19
CA VAL A 38 8.85 -6.43 -10.92
C VAL A 38 10.12 -7.00 -10.28
N ASN A 39 10.28 -8.33 -10.21
CA ASN A 39 11.49 -8.96 -9.68
C ASN A 39 12.75 -8.58 -10.46
N GLN A 40 12.67 -8.54 -11.79
CA GLN A 40 13.79 -8.11 -12.64
C GLN A 40 14.19 -6.67 -12.33
N TYR A 41 13.23 -5.76 -12.19
CA TYR A 41 13.49 -4.38 -11.82
C TYR A 41 14.14 -4.27 -10.44
N PHE A 42 13.56 -4.91 -9.42
CA PHE A 42 14.10 -4.88 -8.06
C PHE A 42 15.52 -5.42 -7.98
N ASN A 43 15.80 -6.60 -8.54
CA ASN A 43 17.15 -7.17 -8.51
C ASN A 43 18.16 -6.27 -9.23
N ARG A 44 17.78 -5.68 -10.37
CA ARG A 44 18.65 -4.73 -11.09
C ARG A 44 18.96 -3.50 -10.25
N GLU A 45 17.94 -2.87 -9.66
CA GLU A 45 18.15 -1.67 -8.84
C GLU A 45 18.93 -1.98 -7.56
N ILE A 46 18.71 -3.13 -6.91
CA ILE A 46 19.51 -3.58 -5.75
C ILE A 46 20.98 -3.71 -6.16
N THR A 47 21.29 -4.47 -7.23
CA THR A 47 22.67 -4.62 -7.71
C THR A 47 23.31 -3.27 -8.04
N LYS A 48 22.56 -2.39 -8.71
CA LYS A 48 23.03 -1.06 -9.06
C LYS A 48 23.35 -0.24 -7.81
N THR A 49 22.50 -0.26 -6.79
CA THR A 49 22.76 0.43 -5.52
C THR A 49 24.00 -0.12 -4.84
N LEU A 50 24.12 -1.45 -4.72
CA LEU A 50 25.27 -2.08 -4.08
C LEU A 50 26.61 -1.70 -4.73
N ASN A 51 26.64 -1.65 -6.07
CA ASN A 51 27.84 -1.25 -6.82
C ASN A 51 28.27 0.22 -6.60
N GLN A 52 27.38 1.06 -6.07
CA GLN A 52 27.64 2.47 -5.80
C GLN A 52 27.96 2.75 -4.32
N LEU A 53 27.84 1.75 -3.45
CA LEU A 53 28.14 1.90 -2.03
C LEU A 53 29.65 2.01 -1.80
N PRO A 54 30.08 2.79 -0.80
CA PRO A 54 31.47 2.81 -0.38
C PRO A 54 31.88 1.47 0.23
N ASP A 55 33.17 1.14 0.09
CA ASP A 55 33.78 -0.02 0.71
C ASP A 55 33.66 0.06 2.25
N ASN A 56 33.49 -1.09 2.90
CA ASN A 56 33.38 -1.28 4.35
C ASN A 56 32.22 -0.53 5.04
N CYS A 57 31.15 -0.18 4.30
CA CYS A 57 29.96 0.39 4.93
C CYS A 57 29.16 -0.68 5.71
N SER A 58 28.43 -0.26 6.75
CA SER A 58 27.63 -1.18 7.56
C SER A 58 26.47 -1.77 6.77
N CYS A 59 26.00 -2.95 7.18
CA CYS A 59 24.86 -3.58 6.51
C CYS A 59 23.57 -2.73 6.62
N GLU A 60 23.35 -2.07 7.76
CA GLU A 60 22.21 -1.16 7.94
C GLU A 60 22.27 0.03 6.97
N THR A 61 23.49 0.49 6.67
CA THR A 61 23.72 1.55 5.67
C THR A 61 23.39 1.04 4.28
N ALA A 62 23.88 -0.15 3.91
CA ALA A 62 23.56 -0.77 2.62
C ALA A 62 22.04 -0.98 2.46
N SER A 63 21.38 -1.52 3.47
CA SER A 63 19.93 -1.75 3.46
C SER A 63 19.11 -0.47 3.39
N SER A 64 19.55 0.57 4.12
CA SER A 64 18.94 1.90 4.07
C SER A 64 19.00 2.49 2.67
N GLU A 65 20.16 2.43 2.00
CA GLU A 65 20.33 2.97 0.66
C GLU A 65 19.58 2.15 -0.41
N ILE A 66 19.51 0.81 -0.28
CA ILE A 66 18.69 -0.03 -1.16
C ILE A 66 17.23 0.41 -1.11
N LEU A 67 16.62 0.47 0.07
CA LEU A 67 15.20 0.84 0.20
C LEU A 67 14.95 2.27 -0.30
N LYS A 68 15.84 3.21 0.05
CA LYS A 68 15.76 4.62 -0.36
C LYS A 68 15.90 4.81 -1.87
N ASN A 69 16.70 3.99 -2.56
CA ASN A 69 16.93 4.11 -4.01
C ASN A 69 15.67 3.88 -4.83
N PHE A 70 14.70 3.11 -4.33
CA PHE A 70 13.40 2.94 -5.00
C PHE A 70 12.51 4.19 -4.93
N GLY A 71 12.83 5.15 -4.06
CA GLY A 71 12.12 6.41 -3.85
C GLY A 71 11.35 6.44 -2.53
N VAL A 72 11.45 7.56 -1.80
CA VAL A 72 10.85 7.75 -0.46
C VAL A 72 9.54 8.55 -0.46
N VAL A 73 9.03 8.90 -1.63
CA VAL A 73 7.80 9.69 -1.83
C VAL A 73 6.90 9.02 -2.87
N LEU A 74 5.59 9.31 -2.81
CA LEU A 74 4.61 8.92 -3.83
C LEU A 74 5.02 9.44 -5.21
N ASN A 75 4.63 8.72 -6.28
CA ASN A 75 5.19 8.89 -7.62
C ASN A 75 6.72 8.67 -7.67
N SER A 76 7.16 7.66 -6.93
CA SER A 76 8.54 7.20 -6.89
C SER A 76 9.04 6.80 -8.30
N PRO A 77 10.36 6.76 -8.55
CA PRO A 77 10.91 6.22 -9.80
C PRO A 77 10.38 4.81 -10.12
N LEU A 78 10.19 3.98 -9.09
CA LEU A 78 9.60 2.64 -9.20
C LEU A 78 8.14 2.70 -9.69
N GLU A 79 7.32 3.52 -9.07
CA GLU A 79 5.92 3.71 -9.46
C GLU A 79 5.81 4.26 -10.88
N LYS A 80 6.58 5.31 -11.21
CA LYS A 80 6.66 5.86 -12.58
C LYS A 80 7.08 4.80 -13.60
N TRP A 81 8.03 3.94 -13.24
CA TRP A 81 8.44 2.83 -14.10
C TRP A 81 7.30 1.83 -14.30
N ILE A 82 6.57 1.43 -13.26
CA ILE A 82 5.42 0.52 -13.38
C ILE A 82 4.34 1.13 -14.28
N LYS A 83 3.97 2.39 -14.02
CA LYS A 83 2.93 3.14 -14.75
C LYS A 83 3.28 3.30 -16.24
N SER A 84 4.55 3.60 -16.55
CA SER A 84 5.02 3.76 -17.93
C SER A 84 5.31 2.44 -18.68
N ASN A 85 5.50 1.33 -17.96
CA ASN A 85 5.85 0.05 -18.58
C ASN A 85 4.64 -0.63 -19.22
N ASN A 86 4.58 -0.65 -20.56
CA ASN A 86 3.48 -1.25 -21.32
C ASN A 86 3.38 -2.78 -21.25
N LYS A 87 4.40 -3.47 -20.71
CA LYS A 87 4.40 -4.94 -20.52
C LYS A 87 3.72 -5.35 -19.20
N ILE A 88 3.51 -4.41 -18.28
CA ILE A 88 2.77 -4.63 -17.05
C ILE A 88 1.31 -4.26 -17.31
N GLU A 89 0.41 -5.25 -17.27
CA GLU A 89 -1.02 -4.99 -17.37
C GLU A 89 -1.52 -4.27 -16.13
N LYS A 90 -2.33 -3.23 -16.35
CA LYS A 90 -2.81 -2.28 -15.34
C LYS A 90 -4.29 -1.97 -15.54
N PHE A 91 -4.98 -1.67 -14.44
CA PHE A 91 -6.38 -1.27 -14.48
C PHE A 91 -6.73 -0.28 -13.36
N PRO A 92 -7.48 0.81 -13.60
CA PRO A 92 -7.90 1.29 -14.92
C PRO A 92 -6.70 1.65 -15.79
N ASN A 93 -6.90 1.74 -17.10
CA ASN A 93 -5.89 2.23 -18.03
C ASN A 93 -6.55 3.17 -19.05
N LYS A 94 -5.74 3.91 -19.82
CA LYS A 94 -6.22 4.89 -20.81
C LYS A 94 -7.31 4.38 -21.76
N LYS A 95 -7.37 3.07 -22.06
CA LYS A 95 -8.40 2.48 -22.93
C LYS A 95 -9.71 2.17 -22.19
N SER A 96 -9.64 1.85 -20.90
CA SER A 96 -10.81 1.53 -20.08
C SER A 96 -11.42 2.77 -19.41
N GLU A 97 -10.65 3.83 -19.22
CA GLU A 97 -11.08 5.08 -18.59
C GLU A 97 -12.20 5.75 -19.37
N ASN A 98 -13.41 5.68 -18.84
CA ASN A 98 -14.55 6.44 -19.30
C ASN A 98 -15.49 6.72 -18.12
N ILE A 99 -16.46 7.61 -18.33
CA ILE A 99 -17.41 8.02 -17.29
C ILE A 99 -18.21 6.83 -16.73
N ASN A 100 -18.55 5.83 -17.54
CA ASN A 100 -19.32 4.66 -17.10
C ASN A 100 -18.49 3.75 -16.18
N LEU A 101 -17.17 3.70 -16.35
CA LEU A 101 -16.29 3.01 -15.42
C LEU A 101 -16.23 3.76 -14.08
N PHE A 102 -15.95 5.06 -14.10
CA PHE A 102 -15.82 5.85 -12.87
C PHE A 102 -17.14 5.97 -12.09
N LYS A 103 -18.30 5.95 -12.78
CA LYS A 103 -19.62 5.84 -12.15
C LYS A 103 -19.82 4.60 -11.29
N LYS A 104 -19.04 3.54 -11.52
CA LYS A 104 -19.07 2.32 -10.71
C LYS A 104 -18.15 2.41 -9.49
N SER A 105 -17.30 3.44 -9.39
CA SER A 105 -16.36 3.54 -8.29
C SER A 105 -17.09 3.66 -6.96
N ILE A 106 -16.53 3.07 -5.89
CA ILE A 106 -17.08 3.22 -4.53
C ILE A 106 -17.06 4.68 -4.07
N TYR A 107 -16.19 5.50 -4.66
CA TYR A 107 -16.06 6.93 -4.37
C TYR A 107 -17.02 7.81 -5.17
N TRP A 108 -17.76 7.25 -6.13
CA TRP A 108 -18.64 8.02 -7.01
C TRP A 108 -19.89 8.51 -6.28
N LYS A 109 -20.19 9.80 -6.33
CA LYS A 109 -21.44 10.35 -5.77
C LYS A 109 -22.40 10.73 -6.88
N ASP A 110 -23.57 10.10 -6.90
CA ASP A 110 -24.64 10.44 -7.84
C ASP A 110 -25.00 11.93 -7.74
N SER A 111 -24.96 12.63 -8.88
CA SER A 111 -25.04 14.08 -8.97
C SER A 111 -25.61 14.54 -10.31
N ASN A 112 -25.67 15.85 -10.56
CA ASN A 112 -26.09 16.37 -11.85
C ASN A 112 -24.96 16.26 -12.91
N PRO A 113 -25.27 16.33 -14.22
CA PRO A 113 -24.29 16.12 -15.28
C PRO A 113 -23.07 17.06 -15.26
N ALA A 114 -23.22 18.28 -14.73
CA ALA A 114 -22.12 19.24 -14.61
C ALA A 114 -21.10 18.80 -13.55
N ILE A 115 -21.58 18.23 -12.43
CA ILE A 115 -20.74 17.72 -11.34
C ILE A 115 -20.11 16.37 -11.73
N ASP A 116 -20.80 15.53 -12.51
CA ASP A 116 -20.28 14.25 -13.01
C ASP A 116 -18.94 14.39 -13.75
N LYS A 117 -18.80 15.42 -14.61
CA LYS A 117 -17.54 15.66 -15.33
C LYS A 117 -16.39 16.03 -14.39
N SER A 118 -16.67 16.85 -13.38
CA SER A 118 -15.69 17.24 -12.36
C SER A 118 -15.24 16.04 -11.51
N GLN A 119 -16.20 15.21 -11.07
CA GLN A 119 -15.92 13.97 -10.33
C GLN A 119 -15.08 12.99 -11.14
N MET A 120 -15.40 12.80 -12.44
CA MET A 120 -14.62 11.94 -13.32
C MET A 120 -13.15 12.41 -13.43
N ILE A 121 -12.92 13.71 -13.59
CA ILE A 121 -11.57 14.27 -13.66
C ILE A 121 -10.84 14.05 -12.32
N SER A 122 -11.51 14.30 -11.19
CA SER A 122 -10.96 14.07 -9.85
C SER A 122 -10.57 12.61 -9.65
N LEU A 123 -11.48 11.67 -9.93
CA LEU A 123 -11.23 10.23 -9.80
C LEU A 123 -10.09 9.77 -10.71
N LYS A 124 -10.01 10.29 -11.94
CA LYS A 124 -8.91 9.96 -12.86
C LYS A 124 -7.53 10.41 -12.35
N ILE A 125 -7.47 11.52 -11.63
CA ILE A 125 -6.21 12.05 -11.07
C ILE A 125 -5.82 11.29 -9.80
N MET A 126 -6.80 10.89 -9.00
CA MET A 126 -6.59 10.36 -7.66
C MET A 126 -6.56 8.84 -7.57
N LEU A 127 -7.30 8.15 -8.44
CA LEU A 127 -7.30 6.69 -8.44
C LEU A 127 -6.03 6.17 -9.07
N ASP A 128 -5.30 5.37 -8.32
CA ASP A 128 -4.14 4.66 -8.81
C ASP A 128 -4.52 3.38 -9.55
N GLU A 129 -3.58 2.93 -10.38
CA GLU A 129 -3.71 1.72 -11.17
C GLU A 129 -3.51 0.48 -10.29
N ILE A 130 -4.17 -0.62 -10.67
CA ILE A 130 -4.08 -1.93 -10.04
C ILE A 130 -3.28 -2.85 -10.95
N ILE A 131 -2.40 -3.65 -10.35
CA ILE A 131 -1.65 -4.72 -11.00
C ILE A 131 -1.89 -6.05 -10.29
N ASN A 132 -1.54 -7.15 -10.95
CA ASN A 132 -1.57 -8.49 -10.34
C ASN A 132 -0.15 -8.96 -10.03
N ILE A 133 0.11 -9.33 -8.78
CA ILE A 133 1.35 -9.96 -8.31
C ILE A 133 1.00 -11.28 -7.64
N ASN A 134 1.44 -12.40 -8.21
CA ASN A 134 1.20 -13.74 -7.67
C ASN A 134 -0.28 -14.11 -7.47
N GLY A 135 -1.16 -13.55 -8.31
CA GLY A 135 -2.61 -13.71 -8.17
C GLY A 135 -3.25 -12.79 -7.13
N ILE A 136 -2.49 -11.87 -6.53
CA ILE A 136 -2.96 -10.85 -5.60
C ILE A 136 -3.01 -9.52 -6.34
N TYR A 137 -4.19 -8.92 -6.38
CA TYR A 137 -4.42 -7.62 -7.00
C TYR A 137 -4.08 -6.55 -5.97
N ILE A 138 -3.20 -5.64 -6.33
CA ILE A 138 -2.73 -4.56 -5.47
C ILE A 138 -2.76 -3.24 -6.24
N GLY A 139 -2.98 -2.13 -5.55
CA GLY A 139 -2.66 -0.82 -6.09
C GLY A 139 -1.15 -0.66 -6.30
N VAL A 140 -0.76 0.11 -7.32
CA VAL A 140 0.64 0.38 -7.62
C VAL A 140 1.29 1.19 -6.49
N ASP A 141 0.55 2.11 -5.87
CA ASP A 141 0.90 2.84 -4.65
C ASP A 141 1.45 1.94 -3.54
N LYS A 142 0.90 0.72 -3.36
CA LYS A 142 1.36 -0.24 -2.34
C LYS A 142 2.82 -0.63 -2.52
N ILE A 143 3.33 -0.61 -3.74
CA ILE A 143 4.75 -0.87 -4.01
C ILE A 143 5.63 0.32 -3.56
N THR A 144 5.14 1.55 -3.68
CA THR A 144 5.81 2.73 -3.10
C THR A 144 5.75 2.68 -1.57
N HIS A 145 4.64 2.25 -0.98
CA HIS A 145 4.54 2.00 0.46
C HIS A 145 5.55 0.95 0.94
N PHE A 146 5.67 -0.17 0.23
CA PHE A 146 6.64 -1.22 0.51
C PHE A 146 8.09 -0.74 0.50
N THR A 147 8.45 0.20 -0.38
CA THR A 147 9.83 0.67 -0.48
C THR A 147 10.07 1.95 0.31
N GLY A 148 9.41 3.05 -0.06
CA GLY A 148 9.58 4.37 0.53
C GLY A 148 9.10 4.48 1.97
N SER A 149 7.87 4.07 2.26
CA SER A 149 7.37 4.05 3.64
C SER A 149 8.00 2.91 4.45
N GLY A 150 8.30 1.78 3.82
CA GLY A 150 9.10 0.70 4.37
C GLY A 150 10.49 1.15 4.83
N TYR A 151 11.16 2.01 4.07
CA TYR A 151 12.40 2.67 4.47
C TYR A 151 12.23 3.47 5.77
N LEU A 152 11.16 4.28 5.88
CA LEU A 152 10.89 5.06 7.09
C LEU A 152 10.63 4.16 8.29
N TYR A 153 9.88 3.07 8.11
CA TYR A 153 9.67 2.07 9.15
C TYR A 153 10.99 1.42 9.57
N TYR A 154 11.83 1.04 8.62
CA TYR A 154 13.15 0.47 8.87
C TYR A 154 14.05 1.43 9.65
N LYS A 155 14.12 2.71 9.29
CA LYS A 155 14.86 3.72 10.05
C LYS A 155 14.31 3.89 11.47
N ARG A 156 12.99 3.89 11.63
CA ARG A 156 12.33 4.00 12.94
C ARG A 156 12.64 2.80 13.84
N TYR A 157 12.61 1.60 13.25
CA TYR A 157 12.97 0.34 13.87
C TYR A 157 14.44 0.34 14.31
N LEU A 158 15.39 0.66 13.43
CA LEU A 158 16.82 0.74 13.79
C LEU A 158 17.08 1.77 14.91
N SER A 159 16.38 2.90 14.88
CA SER A 159 16.49 3.91 15.94
C SER A 159 15.99 3.39 17.29
N ALA A 160 14.94 2.56 17.32
CA ALA A 160 14.43 1.92 18.53
C ALA A 160 15.41 0.86 19.06
N ILE A 161 15.92 -0.01 18.19
CA ILE A 161 16.95 -1.00 18.54
C ILE A 161 18.18 -0.32 19.16
N LYS A 162 18.68 0.77 18.55
CA LYS A 162 19.83 1.52 19.08
C LYS A 162 19.58 2.12 20.47
N LYS A 163 18.32 2.34 20.85
CA LYS A 163 17.91 2.83 22.18
C LYS A 163 17.73 1.71 23.20
N GLY A 164 17.97 0.45 22.81
CA GLY A 164 17.81 -0.72 23.68
C GLY A 164 16.40 -1.31 23.70
N ASP A 165 15.51 -0.88 22.79
CA ASP A 165 14.19 -1.51 22.67
C ASP A 165 14.31 -2.95 22.13
N SER A 166 13.41 -3.83 22.54
CA SER A 166 13.31 -5.18 21.96
C SER A 166 12.85 -5.13 20.49
N HIS A 167 13.09 -6.21 19.74
CA HIS A 167 12.60 -6.35 18.36
C HIS A 167 11.09 -6.10 18.24
N LYS A 168 10.31 -6.70 19.14
CA LYS A 168 8.85 -6.54 19.18
C LYS A 168 8.45 -5.07 19.34
N VAL A 169 8.98 -4.41 20.36
CA VAL A 169 8.69 -2.99 20.65
C VAL A 169 9.16 -2.10 19.50
N SER A 170 10.28 -2.42 18.87
CA SER A 170 10.81 -1.68 17.73
C SER A 170 9.91 -1.81 16.48
N MET A 171 9.31 -2.97 16.25
CA MET A 171 8.33 -3.18 15.19
C MET A 171 7.03 -2.42 15.47
N GLU A 172 6.50 -2.47 16.70
CA GLU A 172 5.32 -1.69 17.12
C GLU A 172 5.55 -0.19 16.88
N LYS A 173 6.68 0.34 17.35
CA LYS A 173 7.09 1.74 17.14
C LYS A 173 7.21 2.15 15.66
N ALA A 174 7.54 1.20 14.78
CA ALA A 174 7.58 1.44 13.33
C ALA A 174 6.17 1.48 12.74
N ILE A 175 5.27 0.57 13.16
CA ILE A 175 3.86 0.57 12.74
C ILE A 175 3.14 1.84 13.24
N ASP A 176 3.41 2.27 14.47
CA ASP A 176 2.86 3.50 15.06
C ASP A 176 3.20 4.74 14.23
N LEU A 177 4.39 4.78 13.62
CA LEU A 177 4.77 5.87 12.73
C LEU A 177 3.80 5.98 11.53
N GLY A 178 3.43 4.86 10.92
CA GLY A 178 2.44 4.88 9.83
C GLY A 178 1.04 5.16 10.32
N ILE A 179 0.63 4.66 11.50
CA ILE A 179 -0.67 5.01 12.10
C ILE A 179 -0.77 6.52 12.30
N ILE A 180 0.30 7.18 12.74
CA ILE A 180 0.36 8.64 12.87
C ILE A 180 0.26 9.31 11.49
N GLY A 181 0.90 8.76 10.45
CA GLY A 181 0.77 9.25 9.07
C GLY A 181 -0.68 9.19 8.55
N GLU A 182 -1.31 8.03 8.68
CA GLU A 182 -2.69 7.76 8.28
C GLU A 182 -3.72 8.58 9.08
N LYS A 183 -3.53 8.75 10.39
CA LYS A 183 -4.45 9.56 11.24
C LYS A 183 -4.38 11.06 10.99
N ASN A 184 -3.25 11.53 10.45
CA ASN A 184 -2.98 12.96 10.27
C ASN A 184 -2.98 13.31 8.79
N ILE A 185 -1.89 13.90 8.30
CA ILE A 185 -1.91 14.72 7.08
C ILE A 185 -2.02 13.88 5.81
N LEU A 186 -1.48 12.65 5.81
CA LEU A 186 -1.43 11.80 4.63
C LEU A 186 -2.74 11.05 4.38
N GLY A 187 -3.32 10.43 5.42
CA GLY A 187 -4.61 9.74 5.31
C GLY A 187 -5.76 10.70 5.58
N ARG A 188 -6.08 10.93 6.85
CA ARG A 188 -7.26 11.68 7.28
C ARG A 188 -7.41 13.04 6.59
N TYR A 189 -6.39 13.90 6.55
CA TYR A 189 -6.55 15.23 5.97
C TYR A 189 -6.45 15.28 4.44
N ALA A 190 -5.54 14.53 3.81
CA ALA A 190 -5.38 14.58 2.35
C ALA A 190 -6.41 13.70 1.61
N SER A 191 -6.57 12.44 2.03
CA SER A 191 -7.46 11.49 1.33
C SER A 191 -8.69 11.09 2.12
N GLY A 192 -8.77 11.40 3.42
CA GLY A 192 -9.86 11.00 4.33
C GLY A 192 -10.05 9.48 4.44
N VAL A 193 -9.01 8.73 4.11
CA VAL A 193 -8.93 7.27 4.24
C VAL A 193 -7.89 6.93 5.31
N PHE A 194 -8.17 5.88 6.08
CA PHE A 194 -7.19 5.21 6.94
C PHE A 194 -6.99 3.82 6.37
N SER A 195 -5.86 3.59 5.71
CA SER A 195 -5.62 2.39 4.92
C SER A 195 -4.84 1.33 5.69
N PHE A 196 -5.50 0.21 5.98
CA PHE A 196 -4.84 -0.95 6.59
C PHE A 196 -3.91 -1.66 5.60
N ALA A 197 -4.18 -1.56 4.30
CA ALA A 197 -3.34 -2.14 3.26
C ALA A 197 -2.00 -1.40 3.14
N ASP A 198 -2.00 -0.08 3.30
CA ASP A 198 -0.76 0.71 3.31
C ASP A 198 0.11 0.39 4.51
N LEU A 199 -0.48 0.28 5.70
CA LEU A 199 0.26 -0.09 6.91
C LEU A 199 0.89 -1.49 6.80
N GLU A 200 0.22 -2.43 6.14
CA GLU A 200 0.80 -3.75 5.85
C GLU A 200 1.92 -3.66 4.81
N ALA A 201 1.73 -2.93 3.71
CA ALA A 201 2.77 -2.76 2.70
C ALA A 201 4.04 -2.12 3.30
N ASN A 202 3.88 -1.07 4.11
CA ASN A 202 4.97 -0.44 4.88
C ASN A 202 5.70 -1.48 5.76
N PHE A 203 4.94 -2.31 6.47
CA PHE A 203 5.51 -3.33 7.36
C PHE A 203 6.28 -4.43 6.61
N GLN A 204 5.76 -4.88 5.47
CA GLN A 204 6.50 -5.81 4.62
C GLN A 204 7.80 -5.18 4.09
N GLY A 205 7.80 -3.86 3.86
CA GLY A 205 8.99 -3.09 3.54
C GLY A 205 10.03 -3.06 4.66
N LEU A 206 9.59 -2.92 5.91
CA LEU A 206 10.43 -3.09 7.09
C LEU A 206 11.05 -4.49 7.13
N LEU A 207 10.26 -5.53 6.89
CA LEU A 207 10.77 -6.91 6.87
C LEU A 207 11.80 -7.11 5.77
N PHE A 208 11.57 -6.56 4.57
CA PHE A 208 12.57 -6.56 3.49
C PHE A 208 13.88 -5.89 3.94
N GLY A 209 13.80 -4.72 4.59
CA GLY A 209 14.95 -4.03 5.18
C GLY A 209 15.73 -4.86 6.20
N ILE A 210 15.03 -5.60 7.05
CA ILE A 210 15.65 -6.52 8.02
C ILE A 210 16.28 -7.72 7.31
N GLU A 211 15.57 -8.31 6.34
CA GLU A 211 15.98 -9.52 5.63
C GLU A 211 17.22 -9.31 4.74
N LEU A 212 17.47 -8.07 4.31
CA LEU A 212 18.71 -7.69 3.64
C LEU A 212 19.93 -8.09 4.48
N CYS A 213 19.90 -7.88 5.79
CA CYS A 213 21.05 -8.10 6.68
C CYS A 213 20.92 -9.27 7.65
N SER A 214 19.73 -9.47 8.20
CA SER A 214 19.53 -10.16 9.48
C SER A 214 18.45 -11.23 9.36
N SER A 215 18.65 -12.17 8.44
CA SER A 215 17.87 -13.41 8.35
C SER A 215 18.79 -14.63 8.31
N ALA A 216 18.25 -15.83 8.49
CA ALA A 216 19.01 -17.07 8.38
C ALA A 216 19.71 -17.22 7.01
N GLN A 217 19.14 -16.58 5.98
CA GLN A 217 19.71 -16.47 4.64
C GLN A 217 19.55 -15.02 4.16
N PRO A 218 20.45 -14.10 4.53
CA PRO A 218 20.33 -12.69 4.16
C PRO A 218 20.30 -12.52 2.64
N LEU A 219 19.68 -11.44 2.13
CA LEU A 219 19.63 -11.14 0.68
C LEU A 219 20.93 -10.53 0.16
N ILE A 220 21.72 -9.90 1.04
CA ILE A 220 23.05 -9.41 0.73
C ILE A 220 24.08 -10.01 1.69
N MET A 221 25.30 -10.19 1.20
CA MET A 221 26.44 -10.61 2.02
C MET A 221 27.66 -9.77 1.70
N GLU A 222 28.51 -9.57 2.70
CA GLU A 222 29.79 -8.90 2.52
C GLU A 222 30.81 -9.87 1.91
N LYS A 223 31.52 -9.39 0.88
CA LYS A 223 32.67 -10.06 0.25
C LYS A 223 33.75 -9.01 0.02
N ASN A 224 34.91 -9.18 0.66
CA ASN A 224 36.07 -8.30 0.50
C ASN A 224 35.75 -6.81 0.73
N GLY A 225 35.04 -6.48 1.80
CA GLY A 225 34.65 -5.09 2.09
C GLY A 225 33.51 -4.55 1.23
N ARG A 226 32.90 -5.36 0.36
CA ARG A 226 31.79 -4.95 -0.52
C ARG A 226 30.56 -5.82 -0.32
N TRP A 227 29.38 -5.20 -0.37
CA TRP A 227 28.12 -5.90 -0.33
C TRP A 227 27.74 -6.45 -1.71
N ALA A 228 27.31 -7.71 -1.75
CA ALA A 228 26.83 -8.36 -2.97
C ALA A 228 25.54 -9.13 -2.69
N ILE A 229 24.70 -9.30 -3.71
CA ILE A 229 23.50 -10.15 -3.63
C ILE A 229 23.93 -11.60 -3.37
N SER A 230 23.41 -12.19 -2.30
CA SER A 230 23.59 -13.61 -1.95
C SER A 230 22.48 -14.49 -2.55
N ARG A 231 21.27 -13.95 -2.69
CA ARG A 231 20.13 -14.58 -3.37
C ARG A 231 19.22 -13.53 -3.99
N SER A 232 18.51 -13.91 -5.05
CA SER A 232 17.62 -12.98 -5.74
C SER A 232 16.44 -12.54 -4.86
N PHE A 233 16.13 -11.25 -4.92
CA PHE A 233 14.89 -10.69 -4.41
C PHE A 233 13.69 -11.29 -5.14
N ASN A 234 12.63 -11.58 -4.39
CA ASN A 234 11.37 -12.05 -4.93
C ASN A 234 10.19 -11.35 -4.22
N ILE A 235 9.49 -10.48 -4.94
CA ILE A 235 8.35 -9.69 -4.46
C ILE A 235 7.23 -10.57 -3.89
N LYS A 236 7.12 -11.81 -4.39
CA LYS A 236 6.12 -12.79 -3.95
C LYS A 236 6.28 -13.19 -2.48
N ASN A 237 7.44 -12.95 -1.87
CA ASN A 237 7.68 -13.23 -0.46
C ASN A 237 7.06 -12.16 0.46
N TYR A 238 6.73 -10.99 -0.08
CA TYR A 238 6.26 -9.82 0.67
C TYR A 238 4.80 -9.48 0.36
N VAL A 239 4.43 -9.53 -0.93
CA VAL A 239 3.06 -9.26 -1.35
C VAL A 239 2.16 -10.36 -0.83
N ASN A 240 1.16 -9.94 -0.06
CA ASN A 240 0.19 -10.83 0.56
C ASN A 240 -1.22 -10.24 0.43
N PRO A 241 -2.29 -11.02 0.68
CA PRO A 241 -3.65 -10.57 0.47
C PRO A 241 -4.07 -9.32 1.26
N TYR A 242 -3.37 -8.98 2.35
CA TYR A 242 -3.67 -7.78 3.12
C TYR A 242 -3.28 -6.47 2.41
N TRP A 243 -2.64 -6.54 1.24
CA TRP A 243 -2.41 -5.37 0.37
C TRP A 243 -3.61 -5.03 -0.52
N ASN A 244 -4.61 -5.91 -0.60
CA ASN A 244 -5.81 -5.70 -1.39
C ASN A 244 -6.91 -5.07 -0.52
N GLU A 245 -7.33 -3.84 -0.83
CA GLU A 245 -8.28 -3.09 0.02
C GLU A 245 -9.72 -3.61 -0.03
N SER A 246 -10.08 -4.45 -1.00
CA SER A 246 -11.37 -5.15 -0.94
C SER A 246 -11.34 -6.34 0.03
N TYR A 247 -10.16 -6.87 0.35
CA TYR A 247 -9.95 -7.97 1.30
C TYR A 247 -9.51 -7.49 2.69
N ASN A 248 -8.69 -6.44 2.75
CA ASN A 248 -8.25 -5.73 3.96
C ASN A 248 -8.80 -4.30 3.92
N PRO A 249 -10.08 -4.12 4.31
CA PRO A 249 -10.79 -2.87 4.09
C PRO A 249 -10.15 -1.68 4.81
N SER A 250 -10.15 -0.55 4.12
CA SER A 250 -9.83 0.75 4.71
C SER A 250 -10.99 1.28 5.56
N TYR A 251 -10.70 2.24 6.43
CA TYR A 251 -11.73 3.03 7.11
C TYR A 251 -11.86 4.40 6.44
N TYR A 252 -13.09 4.83 6.17
CA TYR A 252 -13.36 6.11 5.51
C TYR A 252 -14.03 7.08 6.48
N TYR A 253 -13.51 8.30 6.61
CA TYR A 253 -14.03 9.31 7.55
C TYR A 253 -15.14 10.19 6.94
N GLU A 254 -16.15 10.56 7.74
CA GLU A 254 -17.13 11.60 7.40
C GLU A 254 -16.62 13.01 7.78
N GLY A 255 -16.91 14.04 6.97
CA GLY A 255 -16.68 15.45 7.34
C GLY A 255 -16.56 16.46 6.19
N LYS A 256 -16.85 17.75 6.47
CA LYS A 256 -16.89 18.86 5.50
C LYS A 256 -15.53 19.44 5.09
N ASN A 257 -14.45 19.17 5.83
CA ASN A 257 -13.20 19.94 5.71
C ASN A 257 -12.09 19.35 4.82
N LEU A 258 -12.30 18.23 4.12
CA LEU A 258 -11.20 17.50 3.50
C LEU A 258 -11.48 17.28 2.02
N THR A 259 -11.24 18.35 1.26
CA THR A 259 -11.25 18.45 -0.19
C THR A 259 -10.88 17.12 -0.86
N LEU A 260 -11.82 16.51 -1.57
CA LEU A 260 -11.64 15.70 -2.81
C LEU A 260 -12.51 14.41 -2.95
N PHE A 261 -13.08 13.81 -1.89
CA PHE A 261 -14.08 12.71 -2.02
C PHE A 261 -15.22 12.82 -1.00
N PRO A 262 -16.40 12.26 -1.30
CA PRO A 262 -17.38 11.87 -0.29
C PRO A 262 -17.04 10.47 0.24
N LYS A 263 -16.79 10.32 1.55
CA LYS A 263 -15.89 9.26 2.02
C LYS A 263 -16.53 8.11 2.81
N SER A 264 -17.43 8.29 3.78
CA SER A 264 -18.10 7.11 4.39
C SER A 264 -19.45 6.81 3.75
N ILE A 265 -20.35 7.79 3.68
CA ILE A 265 -21.75 7.58 3.27
C ILE A 265 -21.82 7.13 1.82
N THR A 266 -21.07 7.78 0.94
CA THR A 266 -21.00 7.41 -0.48
C THR A 266 -20.38 6.03 -0.65
N VAL A 267 -19.26 5.75 0.03
CA VAL A 267 -18.62 4.44 -0.02
C VAL A 267 -19.56 3.34 0.48
N LEU A 268 -20.19 3.51 1.64
CA LEU A 268 -21.15 2.54 2.20
C LEU A 268 -22.32 2.29 1.23
N SER A 269 -22.89 3.36 0.68
CA SER A 269 -23.99 3.27 -0.28
C SER A 269 -23.56 2.47 -1.52
N ASN A 270 -22.37 2.75 -2.06
CA ASN A 270 -21.88 2.10 -3.26
C ASN A 270 -21.38 0.67 -3.03
N LEU A 271 -20.82 0.35 -1.87
CA LEU A 271 -20.36 -1.00 -1.53
C LEU A 271 -21.50 -2.01 -1.62
N SER A 272 -22.71 -1.66 -1.18
CA SER A 272 -23.87 -2.55 -1.28
C SER A 272 -24.20 -2.97 -2.73
N LYS A 273 -23.93 -2.08 -3.71
CA LYS A 273 -24.11 -2.35 -5.15
C LYS A 273 -23.20 -3.47 -5.67
N TYR A 274 -22.14 -3.80 -4.93
CA TYR A 274 -21.20 -4.86 -5.29
C TYR A 274 -21.59 -6.25 -4.76
N CYS A 275 -22.67 -6.39 -3.98
CA CYS A 275 -23.00 -7.67 -3.34
C CYS A 275 -23.29 -8.81 -4.31
N GLU A 276 -23.98 -8.55 -5.42
CA GLU A 276 -24.19 -9.56 -6.47
C GLU A 276 -22.84 -10.05 -7.04
N THR A 277 -21.91 -9.12 -7.31
CA THR A 277 -20.58 -9.47 -7.83
C THR A 277 -19.74 -10.17 -6.78
N TYR A 278 -19.83 -9.77 -5.51
CA TYR A 278 -19.17 -10.43 -4.39
C TYR A 278 -19.62 -11.89 -4.27
N ASN A 279 -20.91 -12.16 -4.39
CA ASN A 279 -21.48 -13.51 -4.31
C ASN A 279 -21.19 -14.38 -5.55
N SER A 280 -20.64 -13.80 -6.63
CA SER A 280 -20.24 -14.57 -7.81
C SER A 280 -19.10 -15.54 -7.50
N ALA A 281 -19.10 -16.69 -8.18
CA ALA A 281 -18.07 -17.71 -8.02
C ALA A 281 -16.64 -17.17 -8.24
N LEU A 282 -16.48 -16.21 -9.15
CA LEU A 282 -15.19 -15.56 -9.43
C LEU A 282 -14.60 -14.89 -8.18
N ILE A 283 -15.41 -14.07 -7.49
CA ILE A 283 -14.93 -13.29 -6.34
C ILE A 283 -14.82 -14.18 -5.10
N GLN A 284 -15.78 -15.07 -4.88
CA GLN A 284 -15.70 -16.04 -3.78
C GLN A 284 -14.45 -16.92 -3.89
N ASN A 285 -14.12 -17.42 -5.08
CA ASN A 285 -12.90 -18.20 -5.29
C ASN A 285 -11.63 -17.37 -5.07
N ARG A 286 -11.62 -16.09 -5.47
CA ARG A 286 -10.49 -15.18 -5.20
C ARG A 286 -10.31 -14.97 -3.70
N PHE A 287 -11.38 -14.67 -2.96
CA PHE A 287 -11.34 -14.48 -1.50
C PHE A 287 -10.93 -15.77 -0.78
N LYS A 288 -11.41 -16.93 -1.21
CA LYS A 288 -10.96 -18.23 -0.68
C LYS A 288 -9.47 -18.47 -0.92
N LYS A 289 -8.96 -18.14 -2.11
CA LYS A 289 -7.52 -18.22 -2.41
C LYS A 289 -6.72 -17.27 -1.53
N TYR A 290 -7.19 -16.05 -1.32
CA TYR A 290 -6.58 -15.08 -0.41
C TYR A 290 -6.54 -15.63 1.02
N GLN A 291 -7.65 -16.12 1.53
CA GLN A 291 -7.75 -16.69 2.88
C GLN A 291 -6.80 -17.87 3.08
N ASN A 292 -6.71 -18.79 2.12
CA ASN A 292 -5.84 -19.97 2.18
C ASN A 292 -4.35 -19.62 2.13
N ASN A 293 -4.00 -18.51 1.47
CA ASN A 293 -2.63 -18.06 1.31
C ASN A 293 -2.22 -16.96 2.32
N SER A 294 -3.13 -16.52 3.18
CA SER A 294 -2.87 -15.46 4.14
C SER A 294 -2.49 -16.02 5.51
N THR A 295 -1.29 -15.71 5.97
CA THR A 295 -0.92 -15.79 7.39
C THR A 295 -0.90 -14.39 7.96
N LEU A 296 -1.52 -14.20 9.12
CA LEU A 296 -1.54 -12.90 9.80
C LEU A 296 -0.10 -12.46 10.13
N SER A 297 0.33 -11.34 9.52
CA SER A 297 1.60 -10.69 9.83
C SER A 297 1.59 -10.12 11.26
N PHE A 298 2.76 -9.75 11.77
CA PHE A 298 2.84 -9.02 13.05
C PHE A 298 2.06 -7.70 12.99
N SER A 299 2.15 -6.96 11.88
CA SER A 299 1.42 -5.70 11.68
C SER A 299 -0.09 -5.91 11.75
N VAL A 300 -0.62 -6.89 11.02
CA VAL A 300 -2.07 -7.16 11.03
C VAL A 300 -2.56 -7.55 12.43
N LYS A 301 -1.82 -8.39 13.15
CA LYS A 301 -2.16 -8.76 14.55
C LYS A 301 -2.15 -7.56 15.48
N TYR A 302 -1.14 -6.70 15.35
CA TYR A 302 -1.02 -5.50 16.16
C TYR A 302 -2.17 -4.52 15.89
N LEU A 303 -2.47 -4.25 14.62
CA LEU A 303 -3.59 -3.39 14.21
C LEU A 303 -4.94 -3.92 14.69
N ILE A 304 -5.20 -5.24 14.59
CA ILE A 304 -6.40 -5.87 15.16
C ILE A 304 -6.49 -5.60 16.67
N SER A 305 -5.38 -5.74 17.40
CA SER A 305 -5.37 -5.44 18.84
C SER A 305 -5.71 -3.98 19.12
N LEU A 306 -5.24 -3.03 18.32
CA LEU A 306 -5.53 -1.61 18.50
C LEU A 306 -6.99 -1.28 18.15
N VAL A 307 -7.55 -1.91 17.11
CA VAL A 307 -8.98 -1.81 16.76
C VAL A 307 -9.84 -2.31 17.92
N ASN A 308 -9.52 -3.47 18.50
CA ASN A 308 -10.29 -4.05 19.61
C ASN A 308 -10.24 -3.18 20.88
N LYS A 309 -9.17 -2.40 21.06
CA LYS A 309 -9.02 -1.42 22.14
C LYS A 309 -9.61 -0.04 21.81
N ASN A 310 -10.19 0.14 20.62
CA ASN A 310 -10.68 1.42 20.10
C ASN A 310 -9.59 2.51 20.00
N GLU A 311 -8.32 2.13 19.85
CA GLU A 311 -7.20 3.07 19.71
C GLU A 311 -7.05 3.57 18.26
N ILE A 312 -7.53 2.79 17.29
CA ILE A 312 -7.59 3.17 15.86
C ILE A 312 -9.00 2.85 15.30
N PRO A 313 -9.40 3.45 14.17
CA PRO A 313 -10.73 3.22 13.59
C PRO A 313 -10.97 1.75 13.24
N ASN A 314 -12.23 1.32 13.32
CA ASN A 314 -12.62 -0.05 13.00
C ASN A 314 -13.10 -0.18 11.54
N PRO A 315 -12.36 -0.86 10.64
CA PRO A 315 -12.70 -0.94 9.23
C PRO A 315 -13.89 -1.87 8.94
N LYS A 316 -14.36 -2.63 9.93
CA LYS A 316 -15.43 -3.63 9.78
C LYS A 316 -16.73 -3.06 9.20
N LEU A 317 -16.99 -1.77 9.37
CA LEU A 317 -18.15 -1.09 8.77
C LEU A 317 -18.10 -1.06 7.25
N PHE A 318 -16.91 -1.08 6.65
CA PHE A 318 -16.69 -1.03 5.20
C PHE A 318 -16.28 -2.39 4.63
N ASP A 319 -16.40 -3.45 5.42
CA ASP A 319 -16.10 -4.80 4.98
C ASP A 319 -17.24 -5.35 4.13
N ILE A 320 -16.97 -5.58 2.85
CA ILE A 320 -17.96 -6.10 1.90
C ILE A 320 -18.54 -7.45 2.33
N ARG A 321 -17.75 -8.28 3.05
CA ARG A 321 -18.21 -9.58 3.57
C ARG A 321 -19.33 -9.38 4.58
N LYS A 322 -19.20 -8.36 5.45
CA LYS A 322 -20.22 -8.01 6.43
C LYS A 322 -21.43 -7.38 5.74
N ILE A 323 -21.21 -6.36 4.92
CA ILE A 323 -22.28 -5.62 4.23
C ILE A 323 -23.18 -6.60 3.45
N CYS A 324 -22.60 -7.52 2.67
CA CYS A 324 -23.38 -8.43 1.85
C CYS A 324 -24.00 -9.60 2.62
N SER A 325 -23.51 -9.91 3.83
CA SER A 325 -24.19 -10.86 4.72
C SER A 325 -25.46 -10.27 5.33
N GLU A 326 -25.47 -8.96 5.61
CA GLU A 326 -26.62 -8.25 6.17
C GLU A 326 -27.71 -8.00 5.12
N VAL A 327 -27.33 -7.77 3.85
CA VAL A 327 -28.28 -7.61 2.73
C VAL A 327 -29.06 -8.89 2.42
N ASN A 328 -28.50 -10.07 2.68
CA ASN A 328 -29.19 -11.35 2.45
C ASN A 328 -30.20 -11.71 3.56
N LEU A 329 -30.30 -10.90 4.62
CA LEU A 329 -31.21 -11.12 5.76
C LEU A 329 -32.45 -10.20 5.76
N ASN A 330 -32.54 -9.28 4.79
CA ASN A 330 -33.66 -8.35 4.59
C ASN A 330 -34.34 -8.61 3.24
#